data_AF-A0A2N3ECM4-F1
#
_entry.id   AF-A0A2N3ECM4-F1
#
_cell.length_a   1.000
_cell.length_b   1.000
_cell.length_c   1.000
_cell.angle_alpha   90.00
_cell.angle_beta   90.00
_cell.angle_gamma   90.00
#
_symmetry.space_group_name_H-M   'P 1'
#
loop_
_entity.id
_entity.type
_entity.pdbx_description
1 polymer ?
#
loop_
_entity_poly.entity_id
_entity_poly.type
_entity_poly.pdbx_seq_one_letter_code
_entity_poly.pdbx_strand_id
1 'polypeptide(L)'
;MFRRSPRRLALIAAALAAAFALPASAQVWEPGDPLRETAGERGIDMEMDGLAVPDAPPDTTAPPVQPRAPEPAATDDAQDFLCARAPAGKAEPVPAPFDNWLVRVCAPQGQALVPVLGEAWVAHGSADPVSILAMPPGAVPPPSVGAFDARYDTHFEAFEGGKLEGERRARAAALIETAAGPSAAPSYDAVWQLDAVSNVGGMRYNLFFYVKGGRPGRIIACLDQCRQALYLDVLTGTEAKDVLRR
;
A
#
# COMPACT_ATOMS: atom_id res chain seq x y z
N MET A 1 -52.11 -9.80 -34.66
CA MET A 1 -50.83 -9.88 -35.40
C MET A 1 -49.86 -8.84 -34.83
N PHE A 2 -48.94 -9.23 -33.94
CA PHE A 2 -47.87 -8.35 -33.46
C PHE A 2 -46.60 -8.62 -34.26
N ARG A 3 -46.21 -7.68 -35.14
CA ARG A 3 -44.92 -7.70 -35.85
C ARG A 3 -43.81 -7.38 -34.85
N ARG A 4 -43.08 -8.40 -34.39
CA ARG A 4 -41.83 -8.24 -33.62
C ARG A 4 -40.70 -7.84 -34.57
N SER A 5 -40.10 -6.69 -34.31
CA SER A 5 -38.94 -6.16 -35.05
C SER A 5 -37.68 -7.00 -34.75
N PRO A 6 -36.95 -7.50 -35.77
CA PRO A 6 -35.77 -8.35 -35.60
C PRO A 6 -34.57 -7.63 -34.97
N ARG A 7 -34.59 -6.29 -34.88
CA ARG A 7 -33.50 -5.51 -34.28
C ARG A 7 -33.40 -5.61 -32.75
N ARG A 8 -34.47 -5.99 -32.05
CA ARG A 8 -34.44 -6.15 -30.58
C ARG A 8 -33.89 -7.50 -30.12
N LEU A 9 -33.83 -8.51 -31.00
CA LEU A 9 -33.27 -9.83 -30.67
C LEU A 9 -31.73 -9.86 -30.78
N ALA A 10 -31.14 -9.04 -31.65
CA ALA A 10 -29.68 -8.97 -31.79
C ALA A 10 -28.97 -8.33 -30.57
N LEU A 11 -29.63 -7.39 -29.87
CA LEU A 11 -29.08 -6.74 -28.67
C LEU A 11 -29.09 -7.64 -27.43
N ILE A 12 -30.02 -8.61 -27.35
CA ILE A 12 -30.07 -9.57 -26.24
C ILE A 12 -29.00 -10.66 -26.41
N ALA A 13 -28.69 -11.06 -27.63
CA ALA A 13 -27.63 -12.04 -27.90
C ALA A 13 -26.21 -11.48 -27.59
N ALA A 14 -25.98 -10.18 -27.82
CA ALA A 14 -24.70 -9.54 -27.47
C ALA A 14 -24.50 -9.35 -25.96
N ALA A 15 -25.59 -9.21 -25.19
CA ALA A 15 -25.53 -9.10 -23.72
C ALA A 15 -25.27 -10.44 -23.02
N LEU A 16 -25.60 -11.58 -23.64
CA LEU A 16 -25.39 -12.91 -23.09
C LEU A 16 -24.01 -13.51 -23.40
N ALA A 17 -23.31 -13.02 -24.42
CA ALA A 17 -21.95 -13.47 -24.74
C ALA A 17 -20.85 -12.78 -23.91
N ALA A 18 -21.13 -11.62 -23.31
CA ALA A 18 -20.20 -10.94 -22.39
C ALA A 18 -20.25 -11.47 -20.95
N ALA A 19 -21.22 -12.34 -20.63
CA ALA A 19 -21.41 -12.90 -19.28
C ALA A 19 -20.61 -14.18 -19.00
N PHE A 20 -19.83 -14.68 -19.97
CA PHE A 20 -19.03 -15.91 -19.84
C PHE A 20 -17.52 -15.73 -19.99
N ALA A 21 -17.02 -14.49 -20.00
CA ALA A 21 -15.61 -14.24 -19.71
C ALA A 21 -15.43 -14.23 -18.18
N LEU A 22 -15.38 -15.42 -17.59
CA LEU A 22 -14.91 -15.60 -16.22
C LEU A 22 -13.53 -14.91 -16.11
N PRO A 23 -13.34 -13.89 -15.26
CA PRO A 23 -11.98 -13.55 -14.87
C PRO A 23 -11.41 -14.80 -14.21
N ALA A 24 -10.24 -15.22 -14.68
CA ALA A 24 -9.48 -16.30 -14.09
C ALA A 24 -9.54 -16.18 -12.57
N SER A 25 -10.00 -17.25 -11.93
CA SER A 25 -10.14 -17.38 -10.48
C SER A 25 -8.99 -16.65 -9.79
N ALA A 26 -9.29 -15.64 -8.97
CA ALA A 26 -8.30 -15.00 -8.14
C ALA A 26 -7.60 -16.09 -7.33
N GLN A 27 -6.35 -16.37 -7.67
CA GLN A 27 -5.56 -17.37 -6.97
C GLN A 27 -5.26 -16.78 -5.59
N VAL A 28 -5.87 -17.36 -4.56
CA VAL A 28 -5.51 -17.12 -3.18
C VAL A 28 -4.09 -17.63 -3.02
N TRP A 29 -3.16 -16.73 -2.75
CA TRP A 29 -1.78 -17.08 -2.43
C TRP A 29 -1.74 -17.61 -1.00
N GLU A 30 -1.27 -18.85 -0.82
CA GLU A 30 -1.00 -19.42 0.50
C GLU A 30 0.50 -19.30 0.82
N PRO A 31 0.88 -19.03 2.08
CA PRO A 31 2.28 -18.97 2.47
C PRO A 31 3.01 -20.29 2.19
N GLY A 32 3.88 -20.28 1.17
CA GLY A 32 4.65 -21.46 0.74
C GLY A 32 4.70 -21.70 -0.77
N ASP A 33 3.90 -20.99 -1.56
CA ASP A 33 3.93 -21.13 -3.02
C ASP A 33 5.22 -20.57 -3.64
N PRO A 34 5.91 -21.35 -4.52
CA PRO A 34 7.15 -20.91 -5.15
C PRO A 34 6.91 -19.73 -6.10
N LEU A 35 7.89 -18.81 -6.16
CA LEU A 35 7.90 -17.72 -7.12
C LEU A 35 7.87 -18.29 -8.55
N ARG A 36 6.91 -17.84 -9.36
CA ARG A 36 6.85 -18.17 -10.78
C ARG A 36 8.06 -17.54 -11.49
N GLU A 37 9.01 -18.38 -11.88
CA GLU A 37 10.06 -18.01 -12.82
C GLU A 37 9.42 -17.65 -14.17
N THR A 38 9.49 -16.38 -14.54
CA THR A 38 9.21 -15.97 -15.92
C THR A 38 10.42 -16.35 -16.77
N ALA A 39 10.26 -17.40 -17.56
CA ALA A 39 11.17 -17.77 -18.63
C ALA A 39 11.39 -16.58 -19.58
N GLY A 40 12.65 -16.28 -19.86
CA GLY A 40 13.08 -15.20 -20.75
C GLY A 40 14.59 -15.08 -20.84
N GLU A 41 15.23 -16.07 -21.46
CA GLU A 41 16.64 -16.05 -21.88
C GLU A 41 17.02 -14.85 -22.76
N ARG A 42 18.24 -14.33 -22.52
CA ARG A 42 19.27 -13.81 -23.46
C ARG A 42 20.24 -12.98 -22.61
N GLY A 43 21.48 -13.36 -22.30
CA GLY A 43 22.50 -13.97 -23.15
C GLY A 43 23.23 -12.87 -23.92
N ILE A 44 24.25 -12.25 -23.33
CA ILE A 44 25.40 -11.65 -24.05
C ILE A 44 26.63 -11.61 -23.12
N ASP A 45 27.55 -12.52 -23.38
CA ASP A 45 28.97 -12.42 -23.01
C ASP A 45 29.68 -11.51 -24.01
N MET A 46 30.53 -10.60 -23.53
CA MET A 46 31.60 -9.87 -24.24
C MET A 46 32.10 -8.78 -23.27
N GLU A 47 33.38 -8.44 -23.10
CA GLU A 47 34.61 -8.80 -23.78
C GLU A 47 35.75 -8.34 -22.84
N MET A 48 36.82 -9.13 -22.76
CA MET A 48 38.09 -8.67 -22.20
C MET A 48 38.66 -7.58 -23.09
N ASP A 49 39.12 -6.47 -22.52
CA ASP A 49 40.23 -5.75 -23.12
C ASP A 49 41.12 -5.11 -22.06
N GLY A 50 42.38 -5.54 -22.09
CA GLY A 50 43.41 -5.13 -21.16
C GLY A 50 43.94 -3.73 -21.45
N LEU A 51 44.31 -3.02 -20.40
CA LEU A 51 45.24 -1.89 -20.49
C LEU A 51 46.19 -1.94 -19.30
N ALA A 52 47.45 -1.72 -19.63
CA ALA A 52 48.64 -2.03 -18.87
C ALA A 52 48.85 -1.18 -17.62
N VAL A 53 49.50 -1.79 -16.64
CA VAL A 53 50.07 -1.15 -15.45
C VAL A 53 51.41 -0.49 -15.81
N PRO A 54 51.64 0.79 -15.48
CA PRO A 54 52.97 1.32 -15.30
C PRO A 54 53.32 1.40 -13.81
N ASP A 55 54.38 0.69 -13.42
CA ASP A 55 55.05 0.78 -12.13
C ASP A 55 55.57 2.21 -11.87
N ALA A 56 55.13 2.82 -10.76
CA ALA A 56 55.79 3.98 -10.15
C ALA A 56 55.82 3.81 -8.62
N PRO A 57 56.93 4.17 -7.95
CA PRO A 57 57.19 3.78 -6.56
C PRO A 57 56.36 4.61 -5.56
N PRO A 58 55.91 4.04 -4.43
CA PRO A 58 55.11 4.78 -3.47
C PRO A 58 56.03 5.48 -2.46
N ASP A 59 56.00 6.81 -2.41
CA ASP A 59 56.58 7.56 -1.30
C ASP A 59 55.77 8.82 -1.02
N THR A 60 54.63 8.65 -0.34
CA THR A 60 54.08 9.70 0.52
C THR A 60 53.32 9.06 1.67
N THR A 61 53.93 9.10 2.86
CA THR A 61 53.31 8.73 4.14
C THR A 61 52.15 9.67 4.43
N ALA A 62 50.93 9.29 4.06
CA ALA A 62 49.71 9.90 4.57
C ALA A 62 49.47 9.40 6.01
N PRO A 63 49.15 10.27 6.98
CA PRO A 63 48.76 9.83 8.31
C PRO A 63 47.52 8.92 8.22
N PRO A 64 47.36 7.91 9.09
CA PRO A 64 46.24 6.99 9.03
C PRO A 64 44.94 7.77 9.21
N VAL A 65 44.13 7.80 8.16
CA VAL A 65 42.71 8.14 8.26
C VAL A 65 42.11 7.05 9.15
N GLN A 66 41.90 7.36 10.43
CA GLN A 66 41.08 6.50 11.27
C GLN A 66 39.73 6.35 10.56
N PRO A 67 39.23 5.11 10.37
CA PRO A 67 37.84 4.92 9.98
C PRO A 67 37.01 5.60 11.06
N ARG A 68 36.46 6.78 10.74
CA ARG A 68 35.38 7.33 11.56
C ARG A 68 34.31 6.25 11.50
N ALA A 69 34.04 5.64 12.66
CA ALA A 69 32.90 4.73 12.79
C ALA A 69 31.71 5.42 12.10
N PRO A 70 30.93 4.74 11.26
CA PRO A 70 29.74 5.34 10.68
C PRO A 70 29.00 5.98 11.85
N GLU A 71 28.84 7.30 11.81
CA GLU A 71 27.95 7.98 12.75
C GLU A 71 26.65 7.16 12.69
N PRO A 72 26.12 6.70 13.83
CA PRO A 72 24.84 6.03 13.82
C PRO A 72 23.90 6.95 13.05
N ALA A 73 23.36 6.46 11.93
CA ALA A 73 22.44 7.21 11.10
C ALA A 73 21.45 7.87 12.04
N ALA A 74 21.38 9.21 11.98
CA ALA A 74 20.67 10.03 12.94
C ALA A 74 19.36 9.35 13.30
N THR A 75 19.28 8.86 14.53
CA THR A 75 18.06 8.26 15.09
C THR A 75 16.91 9.22 14.80
N ASP A 76 15.91 8.71 14.10
CA ASP A 76 14.67 9.39 13.68
C ASP A 76 14.39 10.66 14.48
N ASP A 77 14.64 11.81 13.84
CA ASP A 77 14.11 13.07 14.34
C ASP A 77 12.58 12.90 14.35
N ALA A 78 11.95 12.97 15.53
CA ALA A 78 10.51 12.78 15.65
C ALA A 78 9.71 13.74 14.75
N GLN A 79 10.33 14.87 14.35
CA GLN A 79 9.79 15.81 13.38
C GLN A 79 9.76 15.25 11.94
N ASP A 80 10.73 14.42 11.56
CA ASP A 80 10.74 13.75 10.27
C ASP A 80 9.68 12.67 10.17
N PHE A 81 9.37 11.99 11.28
CA PHE A 81 8.37 10.94 11.31
C PHE A 81 7.00 11.43 10.80
N LEU A 82 6.55 12.64 11.18
CA LEU A 82 5.28 13.22 10.72
C LEU A 82 5.40 14.05 9.43
N CYS A 83 6.51 13.90 8.69
CA CYS A 83 6.80 14.65 7.48
C CYS A 83 6.83 16.18 7.68
N ALA A 84 7.17 16.70 8.87
CA ALA A 84 7.11 18.14 9.14
C ALA A 84 8.08 18.97 8.29
N ARG A 85 9.15 18.33 7.80
CA ARG A 85 10.17 18.94 6.92
C ARG A 85 10.00 18.60 5.44
N ALA A 86 8.91 17.92 5.07
CA ALA A 86 8.69 17.54 3.68
C ALA A 86 8.61 18.80 2.79
N PRO A 87 9.25 18.79 1.61
CA PRO A 87 9.12 19.88 0.66
C PRO A 87 7.66 20.13 0.29
N ALA A 88 7.36 21.38 -0.11
CA ALA A 88 6.01 21.76 -0.54
C ALA A 88 5.50 20.81 -1.65
N GLY A 89 4.26 20.34 -1.48
CA GLY A 89 3.62 19.40 -2.41
C GLY A 89 3.99 17.92 -2.23
N LYS A 90 4.90 17.57 -1.31
CA LYS A 90 5.31 16.17 -1.06
C LYS A 90 4.66 15.55 0.17
N ALA A 91 3.77 16.27 0.85
CA ALA A 91 3.16 15.85 2.10
C ALA A 91 1.73 16.38 2.23
N GLU A 92 0.84 15.85 1.39
CA GLU A 92 -0.58 16.22 1.39
C GLU A 92 -1.26 15.84 2.71
N PRO A 93 -1.87 16.78 3.45
CA PRO A 93 -2.49 16.48 4.73
C PRO A 93 -3.61 15.45 4.59
N VAL A 94 -3.75 14.59 5.61
CA VAL A 94 -4.89 13.67 5.70
C VAL A 94 -6.14 14.49 6.00
N PRO A 95 -7.22 14.36 5.20
CA PRO A 95 -8.41 15.17 5.38
C PRO A 95 -9.24 14.69 6.58
N ALA A 96 -9.96 15.62 7.21
CA ALA A 96 -10.97 15.24 8.20
C ALA A 96 -12.12 14.43 7.56
N PRO A 97 -12.71 13.45 8.27
CA PRO A 97 -12.41 13.05 9.65
C PRO A 97 -11.31 11.98 9.77
N PHE A 98 -10.63 11.61 8.68
CA PHE A 98 -9.69 10.48 8.65
C PHE A 98 -8.45 10.74 9.50
N ASP A 99 -8.08 12.01 9.68
CA ASP A 99 -7.04 12.49 10.61
C ASP A 99 -7.26 12.09 12.08
N ASN A 100 -8.49 11.69 12.46
CA ASN A 100 -8.79 11.13 13.78
C ASN A 100 -8.43 9.64 13.90
N TRP A 101 -8.16 8.95 12.78
CA TRP A 101 -8.02 7.49 12.74
C TRP A 101 -6.68 7.02 12.19
N LEU A 102 -6.05 7.84 11.35
CA LEU A 102 -4.75 7.55 10.77
C LEU A 102 -3.89 8.81 10.69
N VAL A 103 -2.58 8.59 10.63
CA VAL A 103 -1.59 9.62 10.32
C VAL A 103 -0.73 9.16 9.16
N ARG A 104 -0.27 10.14 8.38
CA ARG A 104 0.74 9.93 7.33
C ARG A 104 2.11 10.15 7.94
N VAL A 105 3.00 9.18 7.78
CA VAL A 105 4.37 9.23 8.28
C VAL A 105 5.38 9.16 7.15
N CYS A 106 6.56 9.74 7.35
CA CYS A 106 7.69 9.67 6.42
C CYS A 106 8.72 8.70 7.00
N ALA A 107 8.86 7.54 6.37
CA ALA A 107 9.83 6.52 6.71
C ALA A 107 10.95 6.49 5.66
N PRO A 108 12.13 5.89 5.95
CA PRO A 108 13.25 5.81 5.00
C PRO A 108 12.88 5.28 3.61
N GLN A 109 11.89 4.39 3.52
CA GLN A 109 11.39 3.78 2.29
C GLN A 109 10.27 4.56 1.58
N GLY A 110 9.89 5.73 2.09
CA GLY A 110 8.77 6.53 1.62
C GLY A 110 7.68 6.73 2.66
N GLN A 111 6.56 7.29 2.23
CA GLN A 111 5.43 7.54 3.12
C GLN A 111 4.62 6.29 3.40
N ALA A 112 4.02 6.28 4.58
CA ALA A 112 3.06 5.26 5.00
C ALA A 112 1.86 5.91 5.68
N LEU A 113 0.71 5.26 5.55
CA LEU A 113 -0.46 5.50 6.40
C LEU A 113 -0.44 4.49 7.53
N VAL A 114 -0.52 5.00 8.76
CA VAL A 114 -0.47 4.21 9.98
C VAL A 114 -1.62 4.65 10.90
N PRO A 115 -2.07 3.78 11.83
CA PRO A 115 -3.03 4.18 12.87
C PRO A 115 -2.54 5.39 13.67
N VAL A 116 -3.49 6.15 14.21
CA VAL A 116 -3.19 7.16 15.24
C VAL A 116 -2.54 6.54 16.48
N LEU A 117 -1.84 7.37 17.26
CA LEU A 117 -1.15 6.94 18.47
C LEU A 117 -2.10 6.23 19.44
N GLY A 118 -1.67 5.07 19.92
CA GLY A 118 -2.45 4.25 20.86
C GLY A 118 -3.39 3.25 20.18
N GLU A 119 -3.35 3.16 18.85
CA GLU A 119 -4.04 2.13 18.07
C GLU A 119 -3.05 1.29 17.26
N ALA A 120 -3.49 0.10 16.85
CA ALA A 120 -2.78 -0.77 15.93
C ALA A 120 -3.74 -1.29 14.86
N TRP A 121 -3.27 -1.37 13.63
CA TRP A 121 -3.94 -2.14 12.59
C TRP A 121 -3.21 -3.47 12.45
N VAL A 122 -3.95 -4.56 12.52
CA VAL A 122 -3.40 -5.90 12.32
C VAL A 122 -4.19 -6.62 11.23
N ALA A 123 -3.55 -7.52 10.49
CA ALA A 123 -4.27 -8.38 9.57
C ALA A 123 -5.27 -9.24 10.37
N HIS A 124 -6.51 -9.34 9.89
CA HIS A 124 -7.56 -10.04 10.60
C HIS A 124 -7.19 -11.50 10.86
N GLY A 125 -7.35 -11.95 12.11
CA GLY A 125 -6.97 -13.30 12.53
C GLY A 125 -5.46 -13.53 12.68
N SER A 126 -4.65 -12.49 12.58
CA SER A 126 -3.19 -12.53 12.79
C SER A 126 -2.74 -11.62 13.94
N ALA A 127 -1.45 -11.66 14.27
CA ALA A 127 -0.77 -10.67 15.09
C ALA A 127 0.15 -9.76 14.25
N ASP A 128 -0.01 -9.74 12.92
CA ASP A 128 0.90 -9.01 12.05
C ASP A 128 0.45 -7.55 11.92
N PRO A 129 1.24 -6.57 12.38
CA PRO A 129 0.90 -5.17 12.24
C PRO A 129 0.98 -4.74 10.77
N VAL A 130 0.04 -3.90 10.35
CA VAL A 130 -0.09 -3.44 8.97
C VAL A 130 0.03 -1.92 8.90
N SER A 131 0.87 -1.46 7.97
CA SER A 131 0.90 -0.09 7.47
C SER A 131 0.67 -0.09 5.96
N ILE A 132 0.08 0.98 5.43
CA ILE A 132 -0.17 1.11 3.99
C ILE A 132 0.89 2.02 3.42
N LEU A 133 1.85 1.46 2.70
CA LEU A 133 2.92 2.22 2.06
C LEU A 133 2.40 2.94 0.80
N ALA A 134 2.95 4.11 0.49
CA ALA A 134 2.72 4.76 -0.79
C ALA A 134 3.26 3.92 -1.96
N MET A 135 4.23 3.05 -1.70
CA MET A 135 4.80 2.16 -2.69
C MET A 135 3.86 0.99 -3.03
N PRO A 136 3.67 0.64 -4.33
CA PRO A 136 2.90 -0.53 -4.70
C PRO A 136 3.41 -1.81 -4.03
N PRO A 137 2.53 -2.77 -3.68
CA PRO A 137 2.95 -4.05 -3.13
C PRO A 137 3.97 -4.76 -4.03
N GLY A 138 5.11 -5.16 -3.46
CA GLY A 138 6.18 -5.85 -4.19
C GLY A 138 7.05 -4.95 -5.07
N ALA A 139 6.82 -3.64 -5.12
CA ALA A 139 7.72 -2.73 -5.82
C ALA A 139 9.04 -2.55 -5.05
N VAL A 140 10.13 -2.42 -5.81
CA VAL A 140 11.46 -2.13 -5.27
C VAL A 140 11.67 -0.61 -5.32
N PRO A 141 12.15 0.02 -4.23
CA PRO A 141 12.48 1.44 -4.25
C PRO A 141 13.44 1.77 -5.40
N PRO A 142 13.24 2.91 -6.10
CA PRO A 142 14.17 3.32 -7.12
C PRO A 142 15.57 3.58 -6.52
N PRO A 143 16.64 3.40 -7.31
CA PRO A 143 18.00 3.61 -6.83
C PRO A 143 18.22 5.06 -6.38
N SER A 144 18.94 5.24 -5.28
CA SER A 144 19.29 6.54 -4.70
C SER A 144 20.40 7.23 -5.49
N VAL A 145 20.04 7.82 -6.63
CA VAL A 145 20.93 8.67 -7.44
C VAL A 145 20.44 10.11 -7.43
N GLY A 146 21.36 11.07 -7.21
CA GLY A 146 21.04 12.50 -7.22
C GLY A 146 20.34 13.00 -5.95
N ALA A 147 19.50 14.03 -6.08
CA ALA A 147 18.76 14.63 -4.96
C ALA A 147 17.52 13.83 -4.52
N PHE A 148 17.47 12.54 -4.87
CA PHE A 148 16.37 11.64 -4.54
C PHE A 148 16.42 11.26 -3.07
N ASP A 149 15.41 11.67 -2.31
CA ASP A 149 15.18 11.28 -0.93
C ASP A 149 13.89 10.46 -0.88
N ALA A 150 14.04 9.14 -0.77
CA ALA A 150 12.92 8.20 -0.80
C ALA A 150 11.78 8.59 0.17
N ARG A 151 12.10 9.19 1.34
CA ARG A 151 11.14 9.64 2.35
C ARG A 151 10.09 10.61 1.80
N TYR A 152 10.51 11.47 0.86
CA TYR A 152 9.65 12.49 0.27
C TYR A 152 9.34 12.21 -1.20
N ASP A 153 10.20 11.50 -1.92
CA ASP A 153 10.01 11.19 -3.34
C ASP A 153 9.10 9.98 -3.57
N THR A 154 8.90 9.11 -2.59
CA THR A 154 7.83 8.10 -2.59
C THR A 154 6.76 8.54 -1.58
N HIS A 155 5.67 9.13 -2.05
CA HIS A 155 4.68 9.79 -1.21
C HIS A 155 3.24 9.63 -1.73
N PHE A 156 2.28 9.96 -0.88
CA PHE A 156 0.90 10.14 -1.31
C PHE A 156 0.72 11.56 -1.82
N GLU A 157 0.36 11.69 -3.10
CA GLU A 157 0.18 12.99 -3.76
C GLU A 157 -1.24 13.54 -3.59
N ALA A 158 -2.22 12.68 -3.28
CA ALA A 158 -3.61 13.10 -3.07
C ALA A 158 -4.37 12.20 -2.09
N PHE A 159 -5.29 12.83 -1.36
CA PHE A 159 -6.28 12.18 -0.52
C PHE A 159 -7.68 12.69 -0.86
N GLU A 160 -8.59 11.78 -1.18
CA GLU A 160 -9.99 12.11 -1.44
C GLU A 160 -10.87 11.17 -0.62
N GLY A 161 -11.86 11.68 0.10
CA GLY A 161 -12.66 10.79 0.92
C GLY A 161 -13.96 11.39 1.41
N GLY A 162 -14.80 10.53 1.95
CA GLY A 162 -16.05 10.94 2.55
C GLY A 162 -16.89 9.78 3.07
N LYS A 163 -17.99 10.16 3.73
CA LYS A 163 -18.97 9.20 4.23
C LYS A 163 -19.68 8.53 3.07
N LEU A 164 -19.79 7.21 3.12
CA LEU A 164 -20.54 6.46 2.13
C LEU A 164 -22.03 6.47 2.47
N GLU A 165 -22.85 6.77 1.46
CA GLU A 165 -24.30 6.80 1.54
C GLU A 165 -24.93 6.07 0.34
N GLY A 166 -26.18 5.67 0.48
CA GLY A 166 -26.96 4.99 -0.56
C GLY A 166 -26.25 3.75 -1.13
N GLU A 167 -26.21 3.64 -2.46
CA GLU A 167 -25.61 2.51 -3.18
C GLU A 167 -24.13 2.26 -2.84
N ARG A 168 -23.35 3.32 -2.56
CA ARG A 168 -21.94 3.16 -2.17
C ARG A 168 -21.83 2.49 -0.81
N ARG A 169 -22.69 2.86 0.14
CA ARG A 169 -22.77 2.21 1.45
C ARG A 169 -23.19 0.75 1.34
N ALA A 170 -24.18 0.45 0.48
CA ALA A 170 -24.62 -0.93 0.24
C ALA A 170 -23.49 -1.82 -0.32
N ARG A 171 -22.70 -1.30 -1.27
CA ARG A 171 -21.52 -2.02 -1.77
C ARG A 171 -20.46 -2.26 -0.70
N ALA A 172 -20.19 -1.27 0.14
CA ALA A 172 -19.24 -1.45 1.24
C ALA A 172 -19.76 -2.43 2.30
N ALA A 173 -21.08 -2.52 2.52
CA ALA A 173 -21.69 -3.53 3.38
C ALA A 173 -21.43 -4.96 2.84
N ALA A 174 -21.68 -5.16 1.55
CA ALA A 174 -21.40 -6.45 0.90
C ALA A 174 -19.90 -6.82 0.96
N LEU A 175 -19.01 -5.82 0.86
CA LEU A 175 -17.57 -6.02 0.95
C LEU A 175 -17.16 -6.58 2.32
N ILE A 176 -17.67 -6.02 3.43
CA ILE A 176 -17.33 -6.52 4.77
C ILE A 176 -17.99 -7.85 5.09
N GLU A 177 -19.21 -8.09 4.60
CA GLU A 177 -19.84 -9.41 4.71
C GLU A 177 -19.04 -10.48 3.98
N THR A 178 -18.47 -10.15 2.82
CA THR A 178 -17.60 -11.06 2.07
C THR A 178 -16.28 -11.31 2.81
N ALA A 179 -15.66 -10.27 3.37
CA ALA A 179 -14.37 -10.36 4.04
C ALA A 179 -14.45 -11.09 5.39
N ALA A 180 -15.48 -10.79 6.20
CA ALA A 180 -15.65 -11.39 7.52
C ALA A 180 -16.36 -12.76 7.46
N GLY A 181 -17.14 -13.01 6.41
CA GLY A 181 -18.12 -14.08 6.35
C GLY A 181 -19.52 -13.61 6.80
N PRO A 182 -20.63 -14.14 6.23
CA PRO A 182 -21.97 -13.59 6.42
C PRO A 182 -22.47 -13.51 7.87
N SER A 183 -21.98 -14.39 8.75
CA SER A 183 -22.39 -14.45 10.16
C SER A 183 -21.44 -13.74 11.13
N ALA A 184 -20.32 -13.22 10.64
CA ALA A 184 -19.25 -12.62 11.46
C ALA A 184 -19.01 -11.13 11.14
N ALA A 185 -19.77 -10.57 10.20
CA ALA A 185 -19.69 -9.15 9.87
C ALA A 185 -19.96 -8.29 11.13
N PRO A 186 -19.02 -7.42 11.53
CA PRO A 186 -19.20 -6.60 12.72
C PRO A 186 -20.24 -5.52 12.48
N SER A 187 -20.95 -5.12 13.54
CA SER A 187 -21.87 -3.99 13.50
C SER A 187 -21.11 -2.67 13.33
N TYR A 188 -21.67 -1.73 12.55
CA TYR A 188 -21.16 -0.38 12.37
C TYR A 188 -22.31 0.62 12.15
N ASP A 189 -22.09 1.88 12.51
CA ASP A 189 -23.07 2.96 12.36
C ASP A 189 -22.89 3.69 11.01
N ALA A 190 -21.64 3.80 10.56
CA ALA A 190 -21.25 4.47 9.33
C ALA A 190 -20.08 3.77 8.64
N VAL A 191 -19.95 3.97 7.33
CA VAL A 191 -18.77 3.59 6.56
C VAL A 191 -18.21 4.84 5.90
N TRP A 192 -16.89 5.02 6.00
CA TRP A 192 -16.16 6.10 5.36
C TRP A 192 -15.15 5.51 4.40
N GLN A 193 -14.93 6.16 3.26
CA GLN A 193 -13.93 5.74 2.29
C GLN A 193 -12.89 6.84 2.12
N LEU A 194 -11.61 6.48 2.21
CA LEU A 194 -10.47 7.31 1.83
C LEU A 194 -9.78 6.68 0.62
N ASP A 195 -9.64 7.46 -0.43
CA ASP A 195 -8.79 7.17 -1.57
C ASP A 195 -7.45 7.87 -1.35
N ALA A 196 -6.38 7.10 -1.23
CA ALA A 196 -5.01 7.60 -1.18
C ALA A 196 -4.34 7.28 -2.52
N VAL A 197 -3.76 8.30 -3.17
CA VAL A 197 -3.08 8.15 -4.46
C VAL A 197 -1.59 8.31 -4.26
N SER A 198 -0.83 7.32 -4.70
CA SER A 198 0.63 7.36 -4.73
C SER A 198 1.13 8.09 -5.96
N ASN A 199 2.18 8.88 -5.78
CA ASN A 199 2.93 9.46 -6.88
C ASN A 199 3.67 8.40 -7.72
N VAL A 200 3.82 7.18 -7.19
CA VAL A 200 4.42 6.05 -7.90
C VAL A 200 3.33 5.32 -8.69
N GLY A 201 3.42 5.42 -10.01
CA GLY A 201 2.54 4.69 -10.93
C GLY A 201 1.06 5.08 -10.86
N GLY A 202 0.71 6.18 -10.18
CA GLY A 202 -0.68 6.60 -9.98
C GLY A 202 -1.51 5.59 -9.17
N MET A 203 -0.85 4.76 -8.36
CA MET A 203 -1.51 3.68 -7.63
C MET A 203 -2.52 4.24 -6.63
N ARG A 204 -3.75 3.71 -6.66
CA ARG A 204 -4.83 4.11 -5.76
C ARG A 204 -5.09 3.02 -4.72
N TYR A 205 -5.15 3.45 -3.47
CA TYR A 205 -5.53 2.64 -2.32
C TYR A 205 -6.90 3.11 -1.84
N ASN A 206 -7.90 2.23 -1.82
CA ASN A 206 -9.23 2.55 -1.30
C ASN A 206 -9.37 1.93 0.09
N LEU A 207 -9.41 2.78 1.11
CA LEU A 207 -9.51 2.40 2.51
C LEU A 207 -10.95 2.61 2.99
N PHE A 208 -11.63 1.52 3.34
CA PHE A 208 -12.98 1.54 3.89
C PHE A 208 -12.92 1.38 5.41
N PHE A 209 -13.34 2.42 6.14
CA PHE A 209 -13.39 2.46 7.59
C PHE A 209 -14.82 2.17 8.06
N TYR A 210 -15.00 1.07 8.80
CA TYR A 210 -16.29 0.67 9.37
C TYR A 210 -16.36 1.17 10.81
N VAL A 211 -17.14 2.23 11.01
CA VAL A 211 -17.10 3.08 12.21
C VAL A 211 -18.31 2.79 13.10
N LYS A 212 -18.05 2.55 14.39
CA LYS A 212 -19.07 2.44 15.44
C LYS A 212 -18.69 3.34 16.61
N GLY A 213 -19.63 4.15 17.10
CA GLY A 213 -19.36 5.06 18.21
C GLY A 213 -18.22 6.05 17.96
N GLY A 214 -18.01 6.46 16.69
CA GLY A 214 -16.98 7.43 16.29
C GLY A 214 -15.59 6.86 16.00
N ARG A 215 -15.37 5.55 16.21
CA ARG A 215 -14.09 4.88 15.98
C ARG A 215 -14.20 3.73 14.97
N PRO A 216 -13.23 3.54 14.05
CA PRO A 216 -13.18 2.36 13.20
C PRO A 216 -12.92 1.10 14.03
N GLY A 217 -13.75 0.08 13.87
CA GLY A 217 -13.48 -1.26 14.44
C GLY A 217 -12.85 -2.21 13.42
N ARG A 218 -13.08 -1.94 12.13
CA ARG A 218 -12.52 -2.69 11.00
C ARG A 218 -12.14 -1.75 9.87
N ILE A 219 -11.14 -2.16 9.13
CA ILE A 219 -10.75 -1.52 7.87
C ILE A 219 -10.68 -2.59 6.79
N ILE A 220 -11.14 -2.24 5.58
CA ILE A 220 -10.79 -3.00 4.37
C ILE A 220 -9.94 -2.09 3.51
N ALA A 221 -8.71 -2.52 3.22
CA ALA A 221 -7.79 -1.80 2.35
C ALA A 221 -7.71 -2.51 1.01
N CYS A 222 -8.34 -1.93 -0.01
CA CYS A 222 -8.16 -2.35 -1.39
C CYS A 222 -6.89 -1.73 -1.96
N LEU A 223 -5.96 -2.58 -2.39
CA LEU A 223 -4.73 -2.19 -3.06
C LEU A 223 -4.90 -2.50 -4.56
N ASP A 224 -4.37 -1.64 -5.42
CA ASP A 224 -4.42 -1.81 -6.87
C ASP A 224 -5.84 -2.09 -7.39
N GLN A 225 -6.78 -1.16 -7.17
CA GLN A 225 -8.18 -1.30 -7.60
C GLN A 225 -8.86 -2.58 -7.05
N CYS A 226 -8.55 -2.96 -5.81
CA CYS A 226 -9.00 -4.19 -5.15
C CYS A 226 -8.51 -5.50 -5.81
N ARG A 227 -7.47 -5.48 -6.65
CA ARG A 227 -6.81 -6.73 -7.09
C ARG A 227 -6.20 -7.48 -5.91
N GLN A 228 -5.80 -6.75 -4.88
CA GLN A 228 -5.45 -7.26 -3.56
C GLN A 228 -6.30 -6.52 -2.53
N ALA A 229 -6.71 -7.21 -1.47
CA ALA A 229 -7.45 -6.61 -0.38
C ALA A 229 -6.94 -7.13 0.96
N LEU A 230 -6.79 -6.24 1.92
CA LEU A 230 -6.49 -6.57 3.32
C LEU A 230 -7.73 -6.32 4.16
N TYR A 231 -8.10 -7.31 4.97
CA TYR A 231 -9.10 -7.14 6.03
C TYR A 231 -8.38 -6.95 7.35
N LEU A 232 -8.61 -5.82 8.01
CA LEU A 232 -7.83 -5.37 9.16
C LEU A 232 -8.69 -5.21 10.39
N ASP A 233 -8.15 -5.66 11.53
CA ASP A 233 -8.67 -5.36 12.85
C ASP A 233 -8.00 -4.09 13.39
N VAL A 234 -8.82 -3.18 13.93
CA VAL A 234 -8.34 -1.97 14.59
C VAL A 234 -8.35 -2.19 16.10
N LEU A 235 -7.17 -2.38 16.67
CA LEU A 235 -6.96 -2.68 18.08
C LEU A 235 -6.60 -1.40 18.84
N THR A 236 -7.10 -1.27 20.07
CA THR A 236 -6.56 -0.31 21.04
C THR A 236 -5.18 -0.76 21.53
N GLY A 237 -4.40 0.13 22.13
CA GLY A 237 -3.07 -0.19 22.64
C GLY A 237 -3.05 -1.28 23.71
N THR A 238 -4.15 -1.48 24.44
CA THR A 238 -4.29 -2.60 25.39
C THR A 238 -4.53 -3.90 24.64
N GLU A 239 -5.50 -3.93 23.72
CA GLU A 239 -5.81 -5.12 22.90
C GLU A 239 -4.60 -5.54 22.05
N ALA A 240 -3.89 -4.57 21.47
CA ALA A 240 -2.69 -4.81 20.69
C ALA A 240 -1.59 -5.45 21.54
N LYS A 241 -1.40 -5.03 22.81
CA LYS A 241 -0.42 -5.69 23.69
C LYS A 241 -0.75 -7.15 23.94
N ASP A 242 -2.03 -7.49 24.05
CA ASP A 242 -2.46 -8.87 24.34
C ASP A 242 -2.35 -9.77 23.10
N VAL A 243 -2.57 -9.22 21.91
CA VAL A 243 -2.47 -9.94 20.62
C VAL A 243 -1.02 -10.07 20.16
N LEU A 244 -0.22 -9.01 20.22
CA LEU A 244 1.16 -8.96 19.72
C LEU A 244 2.19 -9.63 20.64
N ARG A 245 1.81 -10.02 21.87
CA ARG A 245 2.68 -10.75 22.81
C ARG A 245 2.54 -12.27 22.74
N ARG A 246 1.60 -12.77 21.94
CA ARG A 246 1.40 -14.20 21.69
C ARG A 246 2.30 -14.66 20.56
#